data_AF-A0A8H7NBE0-F1
#
_entry.id   AF-A0A8H7NBE0-F1
#
_cell.length_a   1.000
_cell.length_b   1.000
_cell.length_c   1.000
_cell.angle_alpha   90.00
_cell.angle_beta   90.00
_cell.angle_gamma   90.00
#
_symmetry.space_group_name_H-M   'P 1'
#
loop_
_entity.id
_entity.type
_entity.pdbx_description
1 polymer ?
#
loop_
_entity_poly.entity_id
_entity_poly.type
_entity_poly.pdbx_seq_one_letter_code
_entity_poly.pdbx_strand_id
1 'polypeptide(L)'
;MDPITHPISHGNEGIVNLRRETAAIRAMRLPPKGFPIVLFLDSAVGDDPFLERSHWPYLIQQRESLRDLRTAHGRRIRPPGTRTTFVPVNFGINHPAEDLGLVAGAETPRAVLYQASGNALPVDWKWSDTNKVNFICHSQGGTTVRCLIELLSGASDRNLTAFLGVDRQPWVNSVVTIGTPHKGTTVTDVVNDLISPDGLDPLVDLITSCSFEDRQDRVYDLHLDHWGFTNPSKQTYQAMRARIAPAVTTWWVGRYNGFYDNSVRGINALDSFAPDPSTHTYYFTMSFRATTPFPNDTLTAQEINDFIALFPYSWNPFGVGGIVLAPLQFLGPSARAALGWMIAVANNHLRPLGYFSRIPPPGNQIPRPDVLPLLSYPAYAMGGRNIPPGVAMPGITSEEFQPNDGIVNTVSMDGPMTGPVNHGSFAAQLAARGPANATAIYWHLGTNSTIDHADQIGAFTNRITSDEVQVMYMLFAELVDHLG
;
A
#
# COMPACT_ATOMS: atom_id res chain seq x y z
N MET A 1 -27.12 3.22 7.51
CA MET A 1 -26.30 2.25 8.28
C MET A 1 -25.85 2.98 9.54
N ASP A 2 -25.98 2.37 10.72
CA ASP A 2 -25.47 2.95 11.98
C ASP A 2 -24.12 2.28 12.30
N PRO A 3 -23.00 3.01 12.28
CA PRO A 3 -21.67 2.44 12.48
C PRO A 3 -21.43 1.96 13.92
N ILE A 4 -22.21 2.42 14.90
CA ILE A 4 -22.09 2.04 16.31
C ILE A 4 -22.73 0.67 16.56
N THR A 5 -23.83 0.36 15.89
CA THR A 5 -24.60 -0.88 16.13
C THR A 5 -24.43 -1.93 15.04
N HIS A 6 -23.79 -1.62 13.91
CA HIS A 6 -23.60 -2.58 12.82
C HIS A 6 -22.83 -3.82 13.30
N PRO A 7 -23.20 -5.05 12.91
CA PRO A 7 -22.40 -6.24 13.20
C PRO A 7 -20.99 -6.11 12.59
N ILE A 8 -19.96 -6.58 13.29
CA ILE A 8 -18.59 -6.63 12.76
C ILE A 8 -18.15 -8.09 12.80
N SER A 9 -17.57 -8.57 11.71
CA SER A 9 -17.05 -9.93 11.56
C SER A 9 -15.97 -10.25 12.59
N HIS A 10 -15.94 -11.51 13.03
CA HIS A 10 -14.88 -11.98 13.91
C HIS A 10 -13.52 -11.86 13.21
N GLY A 11 -12.53 -11.28 13.88
CA GLY A 11 -11.22 -10.95 13.29
C GLY A 11 -11.04 -9.49 12.87
N ASN A 12 -12.11 -8.67 12.89
CA ASN A 12 -12.00 -7.22 12.63
C ASN A 12 -11.78 -6.39 13.88
N GLU A 13 -10.72 -6.74 14.63
CA GLU A 13 -10.36 -6.06 15.88
C GLU A 13 -10.11 -4.57 15.67
N GLY A 14 -9.53 -4.18 14.54
CA GLY A 14 -9.32 -2.77 14.18
C GLY A 14 -10.62 -1.96 14.18
N ILE A 15 -11.68 -2.44 13.51
CA ILE A 15 -12.98 -1.74 13.44
C ILE A 15 -13.68 -1.78 14.80
N VAL A 16 -13.58 -2.89 15.54
CA VAL A 16 -14.15 -3.02 16.89
C VAL A 16 -13.51 -2.01 17.86
N ASN A 17 -12.19 -1.87 17.84
CA ASN A 17 -11.46 -0.92 18.66
C ASN A 17 -11.75 0.52 18.21
N LEU A 18 -11.75 0.80 16.91
CA LEU A 18 -12.15 2.11 16.37
C LEU A 18 -13.54 2.50 16.87
N ARG A 19 -14.52 1.59 16.82
CA ARG A 19 -15.86 1.82 17.38
C ARG A 19 -15.82 2.17 18.86
N ARG A 20 -15.00 1.46 19.64
CA ARG A 20 -14.84 1.70 21.09
C ARG A 20 -14.25 3.09 21.35
N GLU A 21 -13.21 3.47 20.61
CA GLU A 21 -12.55 4.78 20.69
C GLU A 21 -13.54 5.89 20.31
N THR A 22 -14.22 5.77 19.17
CA THR A 22 -15.24 6.73 18.72
C THR A 22 -16.38 6.88 19.75
N ALA A 23 -16.89 5.78 20.30
CA ALA A 23 -17.93 5.83 21.33
C ALA A 23 -17.45 6.51 22.63
N ALA A 24 -16.19 6.28 23.03
CA ALA A 24 -15.59 6.93 24.19
C ALA A 24 -15.40 8.43 23.97
N ILE A 25 -14.95 8.85 22.78
CA ILE A 25 -14.86 10.26 22.40
C ILE A 25 -16.25 10.93 22.39
N ARG A 26 -17.26 10.25 21.82
CA ARG A 26 -18.66 10.74 21.84
C ARG A 26 -19.15 10.95 23.29
N ALA A 27 -18.80 10.05 24.21
CA ALA A 27 -19.16 10.17 25.62
C ALA A 27 -18.54 11.39 26.32
N MET A 28 -17.42 11.91 25.82
CA MET A 28 -16.81 13.16 26.32
C MET A 28 -17.56 14.42 25.90
N ARG A 29 -18.54 14.32 24.98
CA ARG A 29 -19.35 15.45 24.49
C ARG A 29 -18.53 16.62 23.93
N LEU A 30 -17.42 16.31 23.25
CA LEU A 30 -16.62 17.31 22.55
C LEU A 30 -17.41 17.87 21.37
N PRO A 31 -17.41 19.20 21.14
CA PRO A 31 -18.08 19.79 19.99
C PRO A 31 -17.39 19.34 18.69
N PRO A 32 -18.16 19.13 17.60
CA PRO A 32 -17.58 18.87 16.30
C PRO A 32 -16.76 20.09 15.83
N LYS A 33 -15.65 19.83 15.15
CA LYS A 33 -14.75 20.86 14.61
C LYS A 33 -15.04 21.19 13.16
N GLY A 34 -15.63 20.26 12.40
CA GLY A 34 -16.01 20.50 11.01
C GLY A 34 -14.83 20.64 10.05
N PHE A 35 -13.63 20.20 10.43
CA PHE A 35 -12.48 20.21 9.54
C PHE A 35 -12.68 19.19 8.41
N PRO A 36 -12.53 19.58 7.13
CA PRO A 36 -12.77 18.69 6.00
C PRO A 36 -11.80 17.51 5.99
N ILE A 37 -12.31 16.38 5.47
CA ILE A 37 -11.53 15.17 5.26
C ILE A 37 -10.96 15.17 3.84
N VAL A 38 -9.66 15.00 3.73
CA VAL A 38 -8.94 14.78 2.48
C VAL A 38 -8.58 13.30 2.40
N LEU A 39 -9.22 12.58 1.48
CA LEU A 39 -8.86 11.21 1.16
C LEU A 39 -7.59 11.21 0.30
N PHE A 40 -6.59 10.44 0.73
CA PHE A 40 -5.34 10.23 0.01
C PHE A 40 -5.21 8.74 -0.31
N LEU A 41 -5.50 8.38 -1.56
CA LEU A 41 -5.40 7.01 -2.02
C LEU A 41 -4.03 6.78 -2.66
N ASP A 42 -3.57 5.53 -2.61
CA ASP A 42 -2.50 5.07 -3.46
C ASP A 42 -3.02 4.85 -4.90
N SER A 43 -2.10 4.89 -5.85
CA SER A 43 -2.25 4.76 -7.30
C SER A 43 -2.81 3.41 -7.79
N ALA A 44 -2.95 2.39 -6.93
CA ALA A 44 -3.43 1.06 -7.35
C ALA A 44 -4.94 1.00 -7.69
N VAL A 45 -5.70 2.08 -7.46
CA VAL A 45 -7.16 2.08 -7.66
C VAL A 45 -7.51 2.46 -9.09
N GLY A 46 -7.23 1.52 -10.01
CA GLY A 46 -7.58 1.62 -11.42
C GLY A 46 -6.93 0.50 -12.26
N ASP A 47 -7.42 -0.74 -12.13
CA ASP A 47 -7.16 -1.89 -13.03
C ASP A 47 -5.66 -2.23 -13.36
N ASP A 48 -4.71 -2.11 -12.39
CA ASP A 48 -3.33 -2.70 -12.26
C ASP A 48 -2.30 -2.54 -13.44
N PRO A 49 -0.95 -2.53 -13.25
CA PRO A 49 -0.14 -2.70 -12.03
C PRO A 49 0.67 -1.47 -11.60
N PHE A 50 0.90 -1.39 -10.29
CA PHE A 50 2.04 -0.80 -9.55
C PHE A 50 3.04 0.01 -10.38
N LEU A 51 2.76 1.22 -10.83
CA LEU A 51 3.79 2.02 -11.50
C LEU A 51 3.56 3.48 -11.21
N GLU A 52 3.98 3.99 -10.05
CA GLU A 52 4.12 5.44 -9.90
C GLU A 52 4.82 5.93 -8.63
N ARG A 53 5.40 7.14 -8.78
CA ARG A 53 5.88 8.14 -7.81
C ARG A 53 6.55 7.66 -6.53
N SER A 54 7.79 8.11 -6.30
CA SER A 54 8.21 8.69 -5.01
C SER A 54 9.69 9.11 -4.94
N HIS A 55 9.95 10.22 -4.25
CA HIS A 55 11.18 10.51 -3.47
C HIS A 55 10.93 11.70 -2.53
N TRP A 56 9.73 11.72 -1.97
CA TRP A 56 8.88 12.85 -1.59
C TRP A 56 9.46 14.29 -1.56
N PRO A 57 8.75 15.26 -2.21
CA PRO A 57 7.34 15.48 -1.84
C PRO A 57 6.36 16.12 -2.82
N TYR A 58 5.26 15.45 -3.15
CA TYR A 58 4.09 16.12 -3.73
C TYR A 58 2.78 15.48 -3.30
N LEU A 59 1.79 16.34 -3.07
CA LEU A 59 0.48 15.94 -2.59
C LEU A 59 -0.64 16.29 -3.55
N ILE A 60 -1.64 15.46 -3.34
CA ILE A 60 -3.02 15.49 -3.74
C ILE A 60 -3.24 14.87 -5.11
N GLN A 61 -3.73 13.63 -5.07
CA GLN A 61 -4.59 13.12 -6.10
C GLN A 61 -5.73 12.30 -5.49
N GLN A 62 -6.93 12.62 -5.95
CA GLN A 62 -8.13 11.79 -5.84
C GLN A 62 -8.55 11.39 -7.25
N ARG A 63 -8.81 10.09 -7.45
CA ARG A 63 -9.97 9.61 -8.20
C ARG A 63 -10.22 8.10 -7.96
N GLU A 64 -11.51 7.77 -7.94
CA GLU A 64 -12.15 6.45 -8.20
C GLU A 64 -12.10 5.32 -7.14
N SER A 65 -12.70 5.54 -5.96
CA SER A 65 -13.64 4.54 -5.41
C SER A 65 -14.61 5.29 -4.51
N LEU A 66 -15.90 5.38 -4.83
CA LEU A 66 -16.94 4.64 -4.11
C LEU A 66 -18.31 4.73 -4.84
N ARG A 67 -18.34 5.21 -6.10
CA ARG A 67 -19.60 5.29 -6.89
C ARG A 67 -19.55 4.80 -8.34
N ASP A 68 -18.38 4.68 -8.96
CA ASP A 68 -18.28 4.25 -10.37
C ASP A 68 -18.02 2.74 -10.52
N LEU A 69 -18.90 1.92 -9.93
CA LEU A 69 -19.04 0.52 -10.35
C LEU A 69 -19.53 0.53 -11.81
N ARG A 70 -18.64 0.17 -12.74
CA ARG A 70 -18.95 0.01 -14.16
C ARG A 70 -20.14 -0.93 -14.36
N THR A 71 -21.15 -0.47 -15.10
CA THR A 71 -22.03 -1.36 -15.86
C THR A 71 -21.20 -2.15 -16.88
N ALA A 72 -21.59 -3.40 -17.12
CA ALA A 72 -20.90 -4.46 -17.87
C ALA A 72 -20.46 -4.17 -19.33
N HIS A 73 -20.47 -2.92 -19.80
CA HIS A 73 -20.14 -2.53 -21.17
C HIS A 73 -19.17 -1.34 -21.19
N GLY A 74 -17.91 -1.55 -20.79
CA GLY A 74 -16.69 -0.92 -21.33
C GLY A 74 -16.60 0.61 -21.59
N ARG A 75 -17.53 1.45 -21.16
CA ARG A 75 -17.48 2.91 -21.34
C ARG A 75 -17.32 3.62 -19.99
N ARG A 76 -16.26 4.42 -19.87
CA ARG A 76 -16.11 5.42 -18.79
C ARG A 76 -17.31 6.37 -18.84
N ILE A 77 -18.13 6.38 -17.78
CA ILE A 77 -19.13 7.44 -17.59
C ILE A 77 -18.39 8.59 -16.90
N ARG A 78 -17.96 9.61 -17.66
CA ARG A 78 -17.63 10.90 -17.05
C ARG A 78 -18.93 11.49 -16.51
N PRO A 79 -18.99 12.00 -15.27
CA PRO A 79 -20.05 12.92 -14.89
C PRO A 79 -20.07 14.08 -15.91
N PRO A 80 -21.21 14.45 -16.49
CA PRO A 80 -21.27 15.58 -17.41
C PRO A 80 -20.82 16.86 -16.68
N GLY A 81 -19.77 17.53 -17.17
CA GLY A 81 -19.49 18.94 -16.83
C GLY A 81 -18.25 19.26 -15.99
N THR A 82 -17.50 18.31 -15.44
CA THR A 82 -16.25 18.63 -14.71
C THR A 82 -15.06 18.65 -15.67
N ARG A 83 -14.61 19.84 -16.09
CA ARG A 83 -13.28 20.01 -16.70
C ARG A 83 -12.23 19.81 -15.60
N THR A 84 -11.40 18.79 -15.72
CA THR A 84 -10.21 18.62 -14.86
C THR A 84 -9.26 19.78 -15.13
N THR A 85 -9.21 20.75 -14.23
CA THR A 85 -8.20 21.81 -14.25
C THR A 85 -6.90 21.25 -13.70
N PHE A 86 -5.80 21.39 -14.45
CA PHE A 86 -4.46 21.02 -14.00
C PHE A 86 -3.83 22.17 -13.19
N VAL A 87 -2.90 21.83 -12.31
CA VAL A 87 -2.06 22.78 -11.58
C VAL A 87 -0.57 22.45 -11.77
N PRO A 88 0.30 23.47 -11.88
CA PRO A 88 1.74 23.27 -11.91
C PRO A 88 2.25 22.56 -10.66
N VAL A 89 3.22 21.69 -10.84
CA VAL A 89 3.94 20.98 -9.76
C VAL A 89 5.40 21.43 -9.79
N ASN A 90 5.91 21.91 -8.66
CA ASN A 90 7.30 22.32 -8.54
C ASN A 90 8.11 21.23 -7.83
N PHE A 91 8.78 20.38 -8.61
CA PHE A 91 9.66 19.27 -8.15
C PHE A 91 10.96 19.69 -7.44
N GLY A 92 11.20 21.00 -7.27
CA GLY A 92 12.47 21.52 -6.80
C GLY A 92 13.56 21.45 -7.86
N ILE A 93 14.77 21.88 -7.49
CA ILE A 93 15.89 22.06 -8.44
C ILE A 93 16.75 20.82 -8.68
N ASN A 94 16.54 19.74 -7.91
CA ASN A 94 17.41 18.55 -7.91
C ASN A 94 16.70 17.28 -8.42
N HIS A 95 15.67 17.42 -9.25
CA HIS A 95 14.99 16.27 -9.83
C HIS A 95 15.95 15.47 -10.75
N PRO A 96 15.99 14.13 -10.68
CA PRO A 96 16.95 13.30 -11.43
C PRO A 96 16.65 13.12 -12.92
N ALA A 97 15.47 13.54 -13.38
CA ALA A 97 15.06 13.33 -14.77
C ALA A 97 15.97 14.11 -15.72
N GLU A 98 16.28 13.51 -16.87
CA GLU A 98 17.22 14.07 -17.84
C GLU A 98 16.75 15.40 -18.44
N ASP A 99 15.43 15.56 -18.63
CA ASP A 99 14.82 16.77 -19.17
C ASP A 99 14.23 17.63 -18.05
N LEU A 100 15.02 18.57 -17.56
CA LEU A 100 14.60 19.54 -16.54
C LEU A 100 13.50 20.49 -17.04
N GLY A 101 13.33 20.65 -18.35
CA GLY A 101 12.23 21.42 -18.94
C GLY A 101 10.88 20.74 -18.72
N LEU A 102 10.82 19.41 -18.88
CA LEU A 102 9.63 18.61 -18.57
C LEU A 102 9.30 18.62 -17.07
N VAL A 103 10.33 18.62 -16.22
CA VAL A 103 10.15 18.77 -14.77
C VAL A 103 9.57 20.13 -14.42
N ALA A 104 10.09 21.22 -15.00
CA ALA A 104 9.60 22.57 -14.75
C ALA A 104 8.19 22.81 -15.30
N GLY A 105 7.81 22.13 -16.38
CA GLY A 105 6.49 22.18 -17.00
C GLY A 105 5.50 21.15 -16.46
N ALA A 106 5.84 20.41 -15.41
CA ALA A 106 5.01 19.33 -14.93
C ALA A 106 3.71 19.83 -14.28
N GLU A 107 2.61 19.13 -14.55
CA GLU A 107 1.30 19.45 -14.02
C GLU A 107 0.55 18.21 -13.52
N THR A 108 -0.29 18.41 -12.51
CA THR A 108 -1.15 17.36 -11.96
C THR A 108 -2.61 17.82 -11.91
N PRO A 109 -3.60 16.91 -12.03
CA PRO A 109 -5.00 17.28 -11.85
C PRO A 109 -5.20 17.92 -10.49
N ARG A 110 -5.99 18.99 -10.44
CA ARG A 110 -6.39 19.56 -9.15
C ARG A 110 -7.13 18.53 -8.32
N ALA A 111 -6.87 18.58 -7.02
CA ALA A 111 -7.69 17.96 -5.99
C ALA A 111 -9.17 18.20 -6.26
N VAL A 112 -9.96 17.14 -6.31
CA VAL A 112 -11.41 17.27 -6.25
C VAL A 112 -11.78 17.40 -4.78
N LEU A 113 -12.62 18.39 -4.46
CA LEU A 113 -13.24 18.46 -3.15
C LEU A 113 -14.65 17.91 -3.28
N TYR A 114 -14.91 16.77 -2.66
CA TYR A 114 -16.26 16.22 -2.65
C TYR A 114 -17.15 17.07 -1.74
N GLN A 115 -18.07 17.81 -2.36
CA GLN A 115 -19.07 18.62 -1.66
C GLN A 115 -20.46 17.98 -1.84
N ALA A 116 -21.17 17.78 -0.73
CA ALA A 116 -22.60 17.50 -0.74
C ALA A 116 -23.37 18.81 -0.47
N SER A 117 -24.63 18.89 -0.88
CA SER A 117 -25.47 20.09 -0.64
C SER A 117 -25.58 20.47 0.86
N GLY A 118 -25.34 19.53 1.77
CA GLY A 118 -25.29 19.75 3.22
C GLY A 118 -23.89 19.95 3.82
N ASN A 119 -22.81 19.95 3.02
CA ASN A 119 -21.41 20.07 3.49
C ASN A 119 -20.51 20.74 2.43
N ALA A 120 -20.98 21.81 1.81
CA ALA A 120 -20.17 22.56 0.85
C ALA A 120 -19.18 23.46 1.61
N LEU A 121 -17.89 23.35 1.29
CA LEU A 121 -16.92 24.34 1.78
C LEU A 121 -17.22 25.70 1.15
N PRO A 122 -17.01 26.81 1.87
CA PRO A 122 -17.10 28.15 1.32
C PRO A 122 -16.29 28.31 0.04
N VAL A 123 -16.77 29.12 -0.90
CA VAL A 123 -16.10 29.36 -2.20
C VAL A 123 -14.69 29.95 -2.04
N ASP A 124 -14.47 30.64 -0.92
CA ASP A 124 -13.22 31.28 -0.53
C ASP A 124 -12.41 30.46 0.49
N TRP A 125 -12.82 29.22 0.76
CA TRP A 125 -12.09 28.33 1.67
C TRP A 125 -10.66 28.13 1.20
N LYS A 126 -9.72 28.31 2.13
CA LYS A 126 -8.28 28.12 1.91
C LYS A 126 -7.72 27.33 3.07
N TRP A 127 -6.93 26.32 2.76
CA TRP A 127 -6.18 25.55 3.75
C TRP A 127 -5.25 26.48 4.53
N SER A 128 -5.39 26.49 5.86
CA SER A 128 -4.65 27.35 6.78
C SER A 128 -4.63 26.76 8.19
N ASP A 129 -4.03 27.47 9.14
CA ASP A 129 -4.02 27.15 10.57
C ASP A 129 -5.41 27.21 11.24
N THR A 130 -6.30 28.01 10.67
CA THR A 130 -7.70 28.21 11.06
C THR A 130 -8.63 27.27 10.30
N ASN A 131 -8.28 26.92 9.06
CA ASN A 131 -9.00 26.00 8.19
C ASN A 131 -8.18 24.72 8.00
N LYS A 132 -8.05 23.93 9.07
CA LYS A 132 -7.27 22.69 9.07
C LYS A 132 -7.94 21.58 8.27
N VAL A 133 -7.19 20.52 7.99
CA VAL A 133 -7.70 19.31 7.32
C VAL A 133 -7.41 18.05 8.11
N ASN A 134 -8.26 17.04 7.93
CA ASN A 134 -8.05 15.66 8.38
C ASN A 134 -7.65 14.81 7.18
N PHE A 135 -6.54 14.08 7.24
CA PHE A 135 -6.17 13.12 6.20
C PHE A 135 -6.65 11.72 6.56
N ILE A 136 -7.23 11.02 5.57
CA ILE A 136 -7.38 9.56 5.63
C ILE A 136 -6.61 8.99 4.44
N CYS A 137 -5.57 8.24 4.75
CA CYS A 137 -4.60 7.74 3.80
C CYS A 137 -4.69 6.22 3.67
N HIS A 138 -4.64 5.73 2.43
CA HIS A 138 -4.51 4.31 2.12
C HIS A 138 -3.11 4.04 1.56
N SER A 139 -2.52 2.90 1.92
CA SER A 139 -1.23 2.42 1.41
C SER A 139 -0.15 3.51 1.45
N GLN A 140 0.56 3.76 0.34
CA GLN A 140 1.63 4.75 0.24
C GLN A 140 1.18 6.19 0.59
N GLY A 141 -0.12 6.50 0.52
CA GLY A 141 -0.63 7.82 0.89
C GLY A 141 -0.24 8.24 2.32
N GLY A 142 -0.06 7.28 3.24
CA GLY A 142 0.36 7.57 4.61
C GLY A 142 1.81 8.06 4.70
N THR A 143 2.74 7.46 3.94
CA THR A 143 4.14 7.89 3.89
C THR A 143 4.28 9.21 3.12
N THR A 144 3.44 9.46 2.11
CA THR A 144 3.37 10.75 1.41
C THR A 144 2.93 11.88 2.35
N VAL A 145 1.86 11.68 3.13
CA VAL A 145 1.38 12.71 4.08
C VAL A 145 2.37 12.91 5.22
N ARG A 146 3.09 11.88 5.66
CA ARG A 146 4.20 12.03 6.61
C ARG A 146 5.28 12.96 6.06
N CYS A 147 5.70 12.77 4.81
CA CYS A 147 6.67 13.69 4.19
C CYS A 147 6.12 15.11 4.03
N LEU A 148 4.86 15.27 3.64
CA LEU A 148 4.23 16.60 3.62
C LEU A 148 4.36 17.30 4.97
N ILE A 149 3.96 16.62 6.05
CA ILE A 149 3.96 17.24 7.38
C ILE A 149 5.38 17.67 7.75
N GLU A 150 6.39 16.89 7.40
CA GLU A 150 7.78 17.28 7.58
C GLU A 150 8.12 18.57 6.81
N LEU A 151 7.73 18.69 5.54
CA LEU A 151 7.97 19.93 4.78
C LEU A 151 7.18 21.12 5.29
N LEU A 152 5.98 20.88 5.80
CA LEU A 152 5.20 21.93 6.44
C LEU A 152 5.91 22.47 7.69
N SER A 153 6.90 21.80 8.28
CA SER A 153 7.73 22.41 9.34
C SER A 153 8.46 23.67 8.87
N GLY A 154 8.67 23.79 7.56
CA GLY A 154 9.41 24.88 6.92
C GLY A 154 10.92 24.85 7.16
N ALA A 155 11.45 23.78 7.74
CA ALA A 155 12.87 23.60 8.02
C ALA A 155 13.56 22.53 7.15
N SER A 156 12.78 21.62 6.54
CA SER A 156 13.30 20.29 6.15
C SER A 156 13.90 20.19 4.75
N ASP A 157 13.49 21.02 3.77
CA ASP A 157 14.07 20.96 2.42
C ASP A 157 14.42 22.35 1.84
N ARG A 158 15.73 22.61 1.71
CA ARG A 158 16.26 23.85 1.13
C ARG A 158 16.03 23.97 -0.38
N ASN A 159 15.75 22.87 -1.07
CA ASN A 159 15.50 22.84 -2.51
C ASN A 159 14.04 23.17 -2.86
N LEU A 160 13.16 23.20 -1.85
CA LEU A 160 11.75 23.53 -1.98
C LEU A 160 11.42 24.81 -1.22
N THR A 161 11.88 25.92 -1.79
CA THR A 161 11.77 27.26 -1.19
C THR A 161 10.34 27.68 -0.84
N ALA A 162 9.32 27.10 -1.49
CA ALA A 162 7.91 27.33 -1.16
C ALA A 162 7.54 26.89 0.26
N PHE A 163 8.21 25.88 0.80
CA PHE A 163 7.96 25.36 2.14
C PHE A 163 8.79 26.09 3.21
N LEU A 164 9.92 26.70 2.85
CA LEU A 164 10.85 27.29 3.82
C LEU A 164 10.28 28.47 4.63
N GLY A 165 10.72 28.56 5.89
CA GLY A 165 10.63 29.77 6.71
C GLY A 165 9.30 29.99 7.44
N VAL A 166 8.32 29.11 7.26
CA VAL A 166 7.05 29.16 8.01
C VAL A 166 6.64 27.74 8.39
N ASP A 167 6.44 27.52 9.68
CA ASP A 167 5.81 26.32 10.20
C ASP A 167 4.31 26.35 9.92
N ARG A 168 3.87 25.38 9.13
CA ARG A 168 2.51 25.12 8.67
C ARG A 168 2.03 23.74 9.11
N GLN A 169 2.80 23.01 9.94
CA GLN A 169 2.33 21.75 10.51
C GLN A 169 0.99 21.88 11.24
N PRO A 170 0.68 22.99 11.94
CA PRO A 170 -0.63 23.21 12.55
C PRO A 170 -1.82 23.20 11.58
N TRP A 171 -1.60 23.27 10.26
CA TRP A 171 -2.66 23.20 9.25
C TRP A 171 -3.22 21.79 9.09
N VAL A 172 -2.54 20.79 9.65
CA VAL A 172 -3.00 19.39 9.71
C VAL A 172 -3.57 19.13 11.09
N ASN A 173 -4.81 18.63 11.14
CA ASN A 173 -5.47 18.29 12.41
C ASN A 173 -5.22 16.83 12.77
N SER A 174 -5.51 15.91 11.83
CA SER A 174 -5.29 14.49 12.04
C SER A 174 -4.82 13.78 10.78
N VAL A 175 -4.20 12.60 10.98
CA VAL A 175 -3.84 11.65 9.93
C VAL A 175 -4.30 10.26 10.36
N VAL A 176 -5.12 9.62 9.52
CA VAL A 176 -5.46 8.21 9.62
C VAL A 176 -4.71 7.46 8.52
N THR A 177 -4.04 6.36 8.84
CA THR A 177 -3.38 5.50 7.84
C THR A 177 -3.93 4.08 7.85
N ILE A 178 -4.28 3.57 6.67
CA ILE A 178 -4.90 2.26 6.44
C ILE A 178 -3.97 1.49 5.50
N GLY A 179 -3.37 0.39 5.98
CA GLY A 179 -2.51 -0.45 5.14
C GLY A 179 -1.19 0.22 4.69
N THR A 180 -0.74 1.28 5.36
CA THR A 180 0.45 2.05 4.96
C THR A 180 1.75 1.30 5.25
N PRO A 181 2.72 1.25 4.32
CA PRO A 181 4.03 0.63 4.56
C PRO A 181 4.98 1.54 5.34
N HIS A 182 4.68 1.87 6.59
CA HIS A 182 5.51 2.79 7.40
C HIS A 182 6.91 2.24 7.71
N LYS A 183 7.12 0.93 7.60
CA LYS A 183 8.43 0.25 7.70
C LYS A 183 8.84 -0.40 6.38
N GLY A 184 8.24 0.06 5.27
CA GLY A 184 8.38 -0.51 3.94
C GLY A 184 7.64 -1.84 3.77
N THR A 185 7.70 -2.40 2.56
CA THR A 185 7.08 -3.67 2.21
C THR A 185 8.05 -4.55 1.42
N THR A 186 7.97 -5.86 1.62
CA THR A 186 8.75 -6.84 0.85
C THR A 186 8.15 -7.12 -0.54
N VAL A 187 6.98 -6.56 -0.88
CA VAL A 187 6.37 -6.71 -2.21
C VAL A 187 7.25 -6.14 -3.32
N THR A 188 8.00 -5.08 -3.03
CA THR A 188 8.90 -4.44 -4.00
C THR A 188 9.99 -5.41 -4.45
N ASP A 189 10.48 -6.22 -3.52
CA ASP A 189 11.47 -7.25 -3.80
C ASP A 189 10.84 -8.45 -4.54
N VAL A 190 9.55 -8.74 -4.29
CA VAL A 190 8.79 -9.75 -5.05
C VAL A 190 8.61 -9.32 -6.51
N VAL A 191 8.27 -8.05 -6.74
CA VAL A 191 8.14 -7.48 -8.08
C VAL A 191 9.50 -7.45 -8.80
N ASN A 192 10.58 -7.08 -8.12
CA ASN A 192 11.93 -7.11 -8.68
C ASN A 192 12.40 -8.52 -9.03
N ASP A 193 11.97 -9.54 -8.29
CA ASP A 193 12.24 -10.92 -8.67
C ASP A 193 11.49 -11.25 -9.97
N LEU A 194 10.21 -10.89 -10.10
CA LEU A 194 9.41 -11.14 -11.31
C LEU A 194 9.91 -10.39 -12.55
N ILE A 195 10.21 -9.10 -12.40
CA ILE A 195 10.65 -8.19 -13.45
C ILE A 195 12.15 -7.97 -13.26
N SER A 196 12.96 -8.88 -13.81
CA SER A 196 14.41 -8.80 -13.72
C SER A 196 14.92 -7.50 -14.38
N PRO A 197 15.94 -6.82 -13.79
CA PRO A 197 16.56 -5.64 -14.40
C PRO A 197 17.10 -5.85 -15.82
N ASP A 198 17.45 -7.09 -16.17
CA ASP A 198 17.93 -7.47 -17.50
C ASP A 198 16.79 -7.76 -18.51
N GLY A 199 15.53 -7.66 -18.08
CA GLY A 199 14.32 -8.05 -18.82
C GLY A 199 13.16 -7.08 -18.67
N LEU A 200 13.43 -5.77 -18.72
CA LEU A 200 12.43 -4.71 -18.54
C LEU A 200 11.49 -4.51 -19.74
N ASP A 201 11.58 -5.31 -20.80
CA ASP A 201 10.73 -5.19 -21.98
C ASP A 201 9.23 -5.15 -21.67
N PRO A 202 8.66 -6.02 -20.81
CA PRO A 202 7.25 -5.95 -20.42
C PRO A 202 6.89 -4.65 -19.70
N LEU A 203 7.79 -4.15 -18.85
CA LEU A 203 7.62 -2.88 -18.15
C LEU A 203 7.63 -1.70 -19.14
N VAL A 204 8.58 -1.71 -20.08
CA VAL A 204 8.68 -0.69 -21.14
C VAL A 204 7.42 -0.70 -22.00
N ASP A 205 6.90 -1.89 -22.35
CA ASP A 205 5.66 -2.01 -23.12
C ASP A 205 4.44 -1.49 -22.35
N LEU A 206 4.35 -1.78 -21.06
CA LEU A 206 3.29 -1.27 -20.20
C LEU A 206 3.32 0.26 -20.13
N ILE A 207 4.48 0.85 -19.82
CA ILE A 207 4.63 2.31 -19.74
C ILE A 207 4.38 2.96 -21.10
N THR A 208 4.86 2.34 -22.20
CA THR A 208 4.60 2.83 -23.55
C THR A 208 3.10 2.84 -23.82
N SER A 209 2.39 1.75 -23.54
CA SER A 209 0.95 1.63 -23.75
C SER A 209 0.16 2.67 -22.95
N CYS A 210 0.52 2.90 -21.69
CA CYS A 210 -0.12 3.92 -20.85
C CYS A 210 0.20 5.35 -21.31
N SER A 211 1.29 5.57 -22.05
CA SER A 211 1.79 6.91 -22.40
C SER A 211 1.60 7.27 -23.88
N PHE A 212 1.18 6.32 -24.72
CA PHE A 212 1.18 6.43 -26.18
C PHE A 212 0.18 7.46 -26.71
N GLU A 213 -1.02 7.49 -26.12
CA GLU A 213 -2.07 8.44 -26.45
C GLU A 213 -1.84 9.80 -25.78
N ASP A 214 -2.54 10.82 -26.28
CA ASP A 214 -2.59 12.11 -25.58
C ASP A 214 -3.12 11.92 -24.16
N ARG A 215 -2.65 12.73 -23.22
CA ARG A 215 -2.92 12.57 -21.79
C ARG A 215 -4.41 12.40 -21.48
N GLN A 216 -5.30 13.15 -22.16
CA GLN A 216 -6.74 13.06 -21.95
C GLN A 216 -7.41 11.77 -22.47
N ASP A 217 -6.71 11.01 -23.31
CA ASP A 217 -7.19 9.82 -24.01
C ASP A 217 -6.49 8.53 -23.54
N ARG A 218 -5.49 8.64 -22.64
CA ARG A 218 -4.81 7.50 -22.01
C ARG A 218 -5.81 6.59 -21.28
N VAL A 219 -5.69 5.28 -21.49
CA VAL A 219 -6.49 4.27 -20.78
C VAL A 219 -6.24 4.37 -19.27
N TYR A 220 -4.98 4.60 -18.90
CA TYR A 220 -4.51 4.89 -17.56
C TYR A 220 -3.38 5.93 -17.66
N ASP A 221 -3.48 7.03 -16.90
CA ASP A 221 -2.48 8.10 -16.92
C ASP A 221 -1.49 7.89 -15.79
N LEU A 222 -0.26 7.49 -16.14
CA LEU A 222 0.81 7.22 -15.17
C LEU A 222 1.40 8.50 -14.54
N HIS A 223 1.00 9.70 -14.95
CA HIS A 223 1.53 10.96 -14.39
C HIS A 223 3.08 11.08 -14.40
N LEU A 224 3.75 10.30 -15.25
CA LEU A 224 5.22 10.23 -15.41
C LEU A 224 5.70 11.08 -16.59
N ASP A 225 4.89 12.03 -17.07
CA ASP A 225 5.22 12.91 -18.20
C ASP A 225 6.52 13.68 -17.97
N HIS A 226 6.81 14.02 -16.71
CA HIS A 226 8.05 14.67 -16.26
C HIS A 226 9.31 13.81 -16.43
N TRP A 227 9.16 12.51 -16.67
CA TRP A 227 10.23 11.59 -17.09
C TRP A 227 10.35 11.46 -18.62
N GLY A 228 9.54 12.20 -19.39
CA GLY A 228 9.53 12.10 -20.85
C GLY A 228 8.69 10.94 -21.40
N PHE A 229 7.87 10.31 -20.56
CA PHE A 229 6.95 9.23 -20.93
C PHE A 229 5.68 9.81 -21.56
N THR A 230 5.83 10.36 -22.77
CA THR A 230 4.77 11.02 -23.55
C THR A 230 4.99 10.83 -25.05
N ASN A 231 3.99 11.04 -25.90
CA ASN A 231 4.15 10.98 -27.37
C ASN A 231 3.86 12.31 -28.09
N PRO A 232 4.54 13.42 -27.76
CA PRO A 232 4.18 14.74 -28.28
C PRO A 232 4.37 14.88 -29.79
N SER A 233 5.31 14.12 -30.37
CA SER A 233 5.58 14.11 -31.82
C SER A 233 4.76 13.09 -32.60
N LYS A 234 3.77 12.43 -31.97
CA LYS A 234 2.89 11.42 -32.59
C LYS A 234 3.68 10.35 -33.36
N GLN A 235 4.75 9.88 -32.75
CA GLN A 235 5.60 8.81 -33.28
C GLN A 235 4.84 7.47 -33.30
N THR A 236 5.35 6.51 -34.09
CA THR A 236 4.86 5.13 -34.04
C THR A 236 5.12 4.51 -32.66
N TYR A 237 4.34 3.49 -32.28
CA TYR A 237 4.49 2.79 -31.00
C TYR A 237 5.92 2.29 -30.80
N GLN A 238 6.51 1.67 -31.83
CA GLN A 238 7.88 1.14 -31.78
C GLN A 238 8.92 2.25 -31.59
N ALA A 239 8.75 3.40 -32.26
CA ALA A 239 9.65 4.54 -32.11
C ALA A 239 9.56 5.16 -30.72
N MET A 240 8.34 5.31 -30.17
CA MET A 240 8.16 5.77 -28.79
C MET A 240 8.76 4.80 -27.78
N ARG A 241 8.45 3.51 -27.91
CA ARG A 241 8.98 2.44 -27.05
C ARG A 241 10.51 2.49 -26.99
N ALA A 242 11.16 2.55 -28.15
CA ALA A 242 12.62 2.64 -28.24
C ALA A 242 13.18 3.92 -27.61
N ARG A 243 12.47 5.05 -27.76
CA ARG A 243 12.87 6.34 -27.18
C ARG A 243 12.78 6.35 -25.65
N ILE A 244 11.71 5.82 -25.06
CA ILE A 244 11.50 5.89 -23.61
C ILE A 244 12.21 4.78 -22.83
N ALA A 245 12.58 3.66 -23.49
CA ALA A 245 13.18 2.51 -22.82
C ALA A 245 14.38 2.86 -21.91
N PRO A 246 15.36 3.69 -22.32
CA PRO A 246 16.47 4.06 -21.43
C PRO A 246 16.00 4.81 -20.17
N ALA A 247 15.05 5.74 -20.33
CA ALA A 247 14.50 6.53 -19.23
C ALA A 247 13.62 5.67 -18.29
N VAL A 248 12.90 4.67 -18.83
CA VAL A 248 12.19 3.66 -18.03
C VAL A 248 13.17 2.86 -17.17
N THR A 249 14.28 2.41 -17.75
CA THR A 249 15.32 1.70 -17.00
C THR A 249 15.87 2.56 -15.87
N THR A 250 16.26 3.81 -16.17
CA THR A 250 16.75 4.78 -15.16
C THR A 250 15.73 5.03 -14.06
N TRP A 251 14.46 5.20 -14.41
CA TRP A 251 13.37 5.37 -13.46
C TRP A 251 13.19 4.14 -12.57
N TRP A 252 13.16 2.93 -13.14
CA TRP A 252 12.93 1.67 -12.43
C TRP A 252 14.05 1.31 -11.45
N VAL A 253 15.31 1.34 -11.90
CA VAL A 253 16.47 0.99 -11.06
C VAL A 253 16.90 2.13 -10.15
N GLY A 254 16.41 3.33 -10.45
CA GLY A 254 16.67 4.53 -9.68
C GLY A 254 16.00 4.48 -8.32
N ARG A 255 16.22 5.55 -7.57
CA ARG A 255 15.58 5.70 -6.27
C ARG A 255 14.28 6.52 -6.35
N TYR A 256 14.05 7.27 -7.44
CA TYR A 256 12.97 8.27 -7.58
C TYR A 256 11.67 7.67 -8.11
N ASN A 257 11.22 6.59 -7.49
CA ASN A 257 9.98 5.88 -7.82
C ASN A 257 9.35 5.23 -6.58
N GLY A 258 8.03 4.96 -6.66
CA GLY A 258 7.23 4.41 -5.56
C GLY A 258 7.72 3.08 -5.03
N PHE A 259 8.36 2.26 -5.87
CA PHE A 259 8.93 1.00 -5.42
C PHE A 259 10.08 1.22 -4.47
N TYR A 260 10.94 2.20 -4.73
CA TYR A 260 12.04 2.47 -3.83
C TYR A 260 11.53 2.98 -2.49
N ASP A 261 10.68 4.01 -2.42
CA ASP A 261 10.26 4.57 -1.12
C ASP A 261 9.40 3.59 -0.31
N ASN A 262 8.60 2.75 -0.98
CA ASN A 262 7.85 1.70 -0.30
C ASN A 262 8.72 0.50 0.05
N SER A 263 9.93 0.36 -0.49
CA SER A 263 10.79 -0.77 -0.13
C SER A 263 11.26 -0.67 1.31
N VAL A 264 11.55 -1.83 1.91
CA VAL A 264 12.18 -1.94 3.22
C VAL A 264 13.50 -1.14 3.32
N ARG A 265 14.20 -0.92 2.19
CA ARG A 265 15.42 -0.11 2.14
C ARG A 265 15.16 1.38 2.03
N GLY A 266 14.21 1.77 1.18
CA GLY A 266 13.96 3.18 0.88
C GLY A 266 13.22 3.91 1.99
N ILE A 267 12.45 3.20 2.82
CA ILE A 267 11.76 3.82 3.96
C ILE A 267 12.74 4.50 4.93
N ASN A 268 13.99 4.04 5.03
CA ASN A 268 15.02 4.66 5.85
C ASN A 268 15.35 6.11 5.43
N ALA A 269 15.19 6.43 4.14
CA ALA A 269 15.36 7.81 3.67
C ALA A 269 14.24 8.70 4.23
N LEU A 270 13.00 8.22 4.24
CA LEU A 270 11.88 8.93 4.87
C LEU A 270 12.04 9.00 6.39
N ASP A 271 12.53 7.94 7.03
CA ASP A 271 12.83 7.93 8.46
C ASP A 271 13.92 8.94 8.85
N SER A 272 14.90 9.15 7.96
CA SER A 272 15.93 10.16 8.15
C SER A 272 15.41 11.57 7.87
N PHE A 273 14.51 11.72 6.90
CA PHE A 273 13.94 13.01 6.50
C PHE A 273 12.88 13.52 7.48
N ALA A 274 11.95 12.64 7.89
CA ALA A 274 10.80 12.92 8.73
C ALA A 274 10.80 12.02 9.99
N PRO A 275 11.81 12.15 10.87
CA PRO A 275 11.99 11.22 11.99
C PRO A 275 10.84 11.33 13.01
N ASP A 276 10.38 12.54 13.30
CA ASP A 276 9.45 12.81 14.40
C ASP A 276 8.04 13.13 13.87
N PRO A 277 6.97 12.55 14.46
CA PRO A 277 5.62 13.00 14.17
C PRO A 277 5.38 14.42 14.71
N SER A 278 4.55 15.19 14.02
CA SER A 278 4.25 16.57 14.43
C SER A 278 3.50 16.63 15.76
N THR A 279 3.91 17.54 16.63
CA THR A 279 3.27 17.83 17.92
C THR A 279 1.89 18.46 17.79
N HIS A 280 1.51 18.88 16.58
CA HIS A 280 0.21 19.51 16.29
C HIS A 280 -0.85 18.53 15.77
N THR A 281 -0.47 17.30 15.43
CA THR A 281 -1.30 16.37 14.67
C THR A 281 -1.63 15.12 15.49
N TYR A 282 -2.88 14.65 15.39
CA TYR A 282 -3.31 13.34 15.89
C TYR A 282 -3.07 12.26 14.82
N TYR A 283 -2.42 11.15 15.17
CA TYR A 283 -2.14 10.06 14.24
C TYR A 283 -2.86 8.79 14.66
N PHE A 284 -3.56 8.15 13.72
CA PHE A 284 -4.21 6.86 13.91
C PHE A 284 -3.77 5.89 12.83
N THR A 285 -3.54 4.63 13.19
CA THR A 285 -3.14 3.60 12.24
C THR A 285 -4.03 2.37 12.39
N MET A 286 -4.28 1.67 11.29
CA MET A 286 -4.94 0.37 11.28
C MET A 286 -4.17 -0.60 10.39
N SER A 287 -3.89 -1.78 10.94
CA SER A 287 -3.17 -2.84 10.25
C SER A 287 -4.14 -3.85 9.66
N PHE A 288 -3.69 -4.53 8.62
CA PHE A 288 -4.45 -5.53 7.88
C PHE A 288 -3.57 -6.75 7.67
N ARG A 289 -4.21 -7.90 7.67
CA ARG A 289 -3.58 -9.20 7.46
C ARG A 289 -4.53 -9.99 6.61
N ALA A 290 -4.04 -10.47 5.47
CA ALA A 290 -4.66 -11.32 4.46
C ALA A 290 -4.09 -12.75 4.49
N THR A 291 -3.18 -13.05 5.41
CA THR A 291 -2.49 -14.35 5.50
C THR A 291 -2.79 -15.09 6.81
N THR A 292 -2.60 -16.40 6.77
CA THR A 292 -2.59 -17.29 7.94
C THR A 292 -1.30 -18.10 7.98
N PRO A 293 -0.88 -18.61 9.15
CA PRO A 293 0.25 -19.52 9.24
C PRO A 293 0.09 -20.71 8.28
N PHE A 294 1.20 -21.11 7.64
CA PHE A 294 1.24 -22.32 6.84
C PHE A 294 0.87 -23.52 7.75
N PRO A 295 -0.06 -24.41 7.34
CA PRO A 295 -0.49 -25.53 8.17
C PRO A 295 0.69 -26.39 8.62
N ASN A 296 0.76 -26.69 9.92
CA ASN A 296 1.80 -27.57 10.47
C ASN A 296 1.43 -29.04 10.30
N ASP A 297 1.14 -29.43 9.06
CA ASP A 297 0.69 -30.77 8.70
C ASP A 297 1.86 -31.59 8.16
N THR A 298 1.89 -32.87 8.52
CA THR A 298 2.78 -33.87 7.92
C THR A 298 2.00 -34.64 6.86
N LEU A 299 2.63 -34.91 5.72
CA LEU A 299 2.00 -35.74 4.70
C LEU A 299 1.63 -37.12 5.28
N THR A 300 0.41 -37.55 4.99
CA THR A 300 -0.09 -38.87 5.35
C THR A 300 0.62 -39.96 4.54
N ALA A 301 0.59 -41.19 5.04
CA ALA A 301 1.14 -42.34 4.31
C ALA A 301 0.48 -42.51 2.93
N GLN A 302 -0.82 -42.19 2.80
CA GLN A 302 -1.52 -42.25 1.52
C GLN A 302 -0.99 -41.22 0.53
N GLU A 303 -0.86 -39.95 0.94
CA GLU A 303 -0.32 -38.88 0.07
C GLU A 303 1.12 -39.16 -0.38
N ILE A 304 1.95 -39.74 0.50
CA ILE A 304 3.30 -40.18 0.15
C ILE A 304 3.26 -41.30 -0.89
N ASN A 305 2.39 -42.30 -0.71
CA ASN A 305 2.24 -43.40 -1.66
C ASN A 305 1.70 -42.92 -3.01
N ASP A 306 0.74 -42.00 -3.03
CA ASP A 306 0.19 -41.39 -4.25
C ASP A 306 1.25 -40.59 -5.00
N PHE A 307 2.09 -39.84 -4.28
CA PHE A 307 3.23 -39.12 -4.86
C PHE A 307 4.26 -40.09 -5.46
N ILE A 308 4.62 -41.17 -4.75
CA ILE A 308 5.56 -42.19 -5.25
C ILE A 308 4.99 -42.90 -6.49
N ALA A 309 3.67 -43.08 -6.57
CA ALA A 309 3.00 -43.71 -7.71
C ALA A 309 3.09 -42.90 -9.02
N LEU A 310 3.42 -41.60 -8.95
CA LEU A 310 3.66 -40.77 -10.14
C LEU A 310 4.95 -41.16 -10.90
N PHE A 311 5.85 -41.94 -10.29
CA PHE A 311 7.10 -42.36 -10.92
C PHE A 311 6.96 -43.78 -11.52
N PRO A 312 6.99 -43.93 -12.87
CA PRO A 312 6.95 -45.24 -13.49
C PRO A 312 8.28 -45.96 -13.21
N TYR A 313 8.17 -47.09 -12.52
CA TYR A 313 9.23 -48.03 -12.09
C TYR A 313 9.94 -47.72 -10.75
N SER A 314 9.47 -48.41 -9.70
CA SER A 314 10.23 -48.88 -8.53
C SER A 314 11.34 -47.95 -8.02
N TRP A 315 10.97 -46.75 -7.60
CA TRP A 315 11.78 -45.99 -6.65
C TRP A 315 11.71 -46.66 -5.28
N ASN A 316 12.65 -47.56 -5.02
CA ASN A 316 12.99 -47.95 -3.67
C ASN A 316 14.26 -47.17 -3.27
N PRO A 317 14.19 -46.17 -2.37
CA PRO A 317 15.38 -45.47 -1.90
C PRO A 317 16.40 -46.38 -1.16
N PHE A 318 16.06 -47.65 -0.91
CA PHE A 318 16.86 -48.66 -0.22
C PHE A 318 16.96 -50.03 -0.93
N GLY A 319 16.55 -50.17 -2.20
CA GLY A 319 16.89 -51.36 -3.01
C GLY A 319 16.33 -52.73 -2.59
N VAL A 320 15.15 -52.82 -1.98
CA VAL A 320 14.44 -54.08 -1.65
C VAL A 320 13.14 -54.20 -2.45
N GLY A 321 13.07 -55.14 -3.40
CA GLY A 321 11.85 -55.41 -4.15
C GLY A 321 10.70 -55.88 -3.24
N GLY A 322 9.63 -55.09 -3.17
CA GLY A 322 8.41 -55.43 -2.45
C GLY A 322 7.53 -54.19 -2.26
N ILE A 323 6.21 -54.37 -2.39
CA ILE A 323 5.21 -53.41 -1.90
C ILE A 323 5.62 -53.05 -0.47
N VAL A 324 5.63 -51.76 -0.12
CA VAL A 324 5.94 -51.30 1.25
C VAL A 324 4.90 -51.89 2.20
N LEU A 325 5.20 -53.07 2.73
CA LEU A 325 4.50 -53.73 3.82
C LEU A 325 5.50 -53.84 4.97
N ALA A 326 5.70 -52.76 5.73
CA ALA A 326 6.21 -52.86 7.09
C ALA A 326 5.92 -51.59 7.92
N PRO A 327 5.55 -51.75 9.21
CA PRO A 327 5.08 -50.70 10.11
C PRO A 327 6.26 -49.93 10.72
N LEU A 328 7.04 -49.26 9.88
CA LEU A 328 7.95 -48.21 10.33
C LEU A 328 7.18 -46.90 10.19
N GLN A 329 6.84 -46.28 11.32
CA GLN A 329 6.29 -44.92 11.36
C GLN A 329 7.32 -43.95 10.79
N PHE A 330 7.42 -43.91 9.46
CA PHE A 330 8.15 -42.87 8.76
C PHE A 330 7.38 -41.58 9.04
N LEU A 331 7.94 -40.71 9.88
CA LEU A 331 7.45 -39.35 9.99
C LEU A 331 7.73 -38.70 8.63
N GLY A 332 6.69 -38.61 7.80
CA GLY A 332 6.76 -37.96 6.49
C GLY A 332 7.30 -36.54 6.61
N PRO A 333 7.85 -35.97 5.52
CA PRO A 333 8.23 -34.57 5.54
C PRO A 333 7.01 -33.70 5.87
N SER A 334 7.25 -32.54 6.47
CA SER A 334 6.18 -31.55 6.60
C SER A 334 5.67 -31.16 5.21
N ALA A 335 4.38 -30.86 5.09
CA ALA A 335 3.78 -30.44 3.82
C ALA A 335 4.53 -29.25 3.20
N ARG A 336 5.00 -28.33 4.05
CA ARG A 336 5.82 -27.18 3.63
C ARG A 336 7.18 -27.61 3.07
N ALA A 337 7.87 -28.56 3.70
CA ALA A 337 9.16 -29.05 3.21
C ALA A 337 9.00 -29.80 1.88
N ALA A 338 7.96 -30.62 1.74
CA ALA A 338 7.64 -31.30 0.50
C ALA A 338 7.34 -30.30 -0.65
N LEU A 339 6.49 -29.29 -0.39
CA LEU A 339 6.20 -28.23 -1.35
C LEU A 339 7.45 -27.42 -1.72
N GLY A 340 8.28 -27.09 -0.73
CA GLY A 340 9.55 -26.40 -0.97
C GLY A 340 10.49 -27.18 -1.90
N TRP A 341 10.59 -28.50 -1.71
CA TRP A 341 11.35 -29.36 -2.60
C TRP A 341 10.74 -29.40 -4.02
N MET A 342 9.42 -29.54 -4.16
CA MET A 342 8.75 -29.53 -5.47
C MET A 342 9.00 -28.21 -6.23
N ILE A 343 8.90 -27.08 -5.54
CA ILE A 343 9.17 -25.76 -6.12
C ILE A 343 10.64 -25.61 -6.51
N ALA A 344 11.57 -26.17 -5.71
CA ALA A 344 12.99 -26.18 -6.07
C ALA A 344 13.25 -26.98 -7.36
N VAL A 345 12.62 -28.15 -7.52
CA VAL A 345 12.68 -28.94 -8.75
C VAL A 345 12.08 -28.16 -9.92
N ALA A 346 10.90 -27.57 -9.76
CA ALA A 346 10.25 -26.77 -10.80
C ALA A 346 11.14 -25.60 -11.24
N ASN A 347 11.73 -24.86 -10.30
CA ASN A 347 12.66 -23.77 -10.59
C ASN A 347 13.89 -24.25 -11.39
N ASN A 348 14.45 -25.42 -11.09
CA ASN A 348 15.60 -25.96 -11.82
C ASN A 348 15.29 -26.26 -13.29
N HIS A 349 14.06 -26.67 -13.60
CA HIS A 349 13.67 -27.05 -14.97
C HIS A 349 13.03 -25.93 -15.77
N LEU A 350 12.27 -25.04 -15.12
CA LEU A 350 11.46 -24.04 -15.80
C LEU A 350 12.17 -22.68 -15.92
N ARG A 351 13.09 -22.34 -15.01
CA ARG A 351 13.89 -21.11 -15.10
C ARG A 351 14.67 -21.01 -16.42
N PRO A 352 15.34 -22.07 -16.93
CA PRO A 352 16.01 -22.01 -18.22
C PRO A 352 15.09 -21.74 -19.42
N LEU A 353 13.78 -21.96 -19.29
CA LEU A 353 12.81 -21.72 -20.35
C LEU A 353 12.32 -20.27 -20.42
N GLY A 354 12.68 -19.43 -19.44
CA GLY A 354 12.37 -17.99 -19.43
C GLY A 354 10.92 -17.64 -19.10
N TYR A 355 10.07 -18.60 -18.70
CA TYR A 355 8.68 -18.31 -18.31
C TYR A 355 8.55 -17.50 -17.01
N PHE A 356 9.52 -17.66 -16.11
CA PHE A 356 9.63 -16.90 -14.88
C PHE A 356 11.08 -16.90 -14.40
N SER A 357 11.45 -15.86 -13.67
CA SER A 357 12.76 -15.74 -13.02
C SER A 357 12.91 -16.76 -11.88
N ARG A 358 11.89 -16.86 -11.01
CA ARG A 358 11.83 -17.74 -9.85
C ARG A 358 10.40 -17.86 -9.30
N ILE A 359 9.92 -19.10 -9.11
CA ILE A 359 8.74 -19.38 -8.28
C ILE A 359 9.15 -19.26 -6.81
N PRO A 360 8.44 -18.48 -5.98
CA PRO A 360 8.75 -18.33 -4.56
C PRO A 360 8.51 -19.65 -3.80
N PRO A 361 9.43 -20.06 -2.90
CA PRO A 361 9.22 -21.21 -2.03
C PRO A 361 8.08 -20.93 -1.03
N PRO A 362 7.47 -21.97 -0.43
CA PRO A 362 6.41 -21.75 0.55
C PRO A 362 6.94 -21.11 1.81
N GLY A 363 6.31 -19.99 2.17
CA GLY A 363 6.60 -19.24 3.38
C GLY A 363 6.00 -19.84 4.64
N ASN A 364 6.21 -19.15 5.76
CA ASN A 364 5.53 -19.46 7.01
C ASN A 364 4.09 -18.91 7.03
N GLN A 365 3.74 -18.04 6.08
CA GLN A 365 2.40 -17.49 5.90
C GLN A 365 1.89 -17.83 4.49
N ILE A 366 0.60 -18.09 4.38
CA ILE A 366 -0.11 -18.30 3.11
C ILE A 366 -1.33 -17.37 3.03
N PRO A 367 -1.72 -16.93 1.83
CA PRO A 367 -2.94 -16.15 1.66
C PRO A 367 -4.15 -16.93 2.17
N ARG A 368 -5.10 -16.21 2.78
CA ARG A 368 -6.40 -16.77 3.10
C ARG A 368 -7.17 -17.11 1.80
N PRO A 369 -8.17 -18.00 1.87
CA PRO A 369 -8.97 -18.38 0.71
C PRO A 369 -9.83 -17.25 0.11
N ASP A 370 -10.07 -16.18 0.87
CA ASP A 370 -10.94 -15.05 0.51
C ASP A 370 -10.18 -13.85 -0.07
N VAL A 371 -8.85 -13.90 -0.12
CA VAL A 371 -8.00 -12.83 -0.68
C VAL A 371 -8.30 -12.67 -2.17
N LEU A 372 -8.36 -11.42 -2.65
CA LEU A 372 -8.48 -11.12 -4.07
C LEU A 372 -7.44 -11.92 -4.86
N PRO A 373 -7.82 -12.69 -5.91
CA PRO A 373 -6.88 -13.59 -6.60
C PRO A 373 -5.61 -12.89 -7.11
N LEU A 374 -5.72 -11.63 -7.50
CA LEU A 374 -4.60 -10.80 -7.93
C LEU A 374 -3.56 -10.55 -6.82
N LEU A 375 -4.01 -10.50 -5.56
CA LEU A 375 -3.17 -10.33 -4.37
C LEU A 375 -2.63 -11.66 -3.82
N SER A 376 -3.13 -12.80 -4.30
CA SER A 376 -2.75 -14.12 -3.76
C SER A 376 -1.27 -14.43 -4.00
N TYR A 377 -0.75 -14.10 -5.19
CA TYR A 377 0.67 -14.32 -5.51
C TYR A 377 1.61 -13.46 -4.64
N PRO A 378 1.47 -12.11 -4.57
CA PRO A 378 2.32 -11.31 -3.71
C PRO A 378 2.15 -11.67 -2.23
N ALA A 379 0.92 -11.96 -1.77
CA ALA A 379 0.67 -12.42 -0.40
C ALA A 379 1.49 -13.68 -0.04
N TYR A 380 1.46 -14.67 -0.93
CA TYR A 380 2.22 -15.92 -0.77
C TYR A 380 3.74 -15.68 -0.82
N ALA A 381 4.20 -14.88 -1.79
CA ALA A 381 5.62 -14.60 -1.97
C ALA A 381 6.23 -13.81 -0.79
N MET A 382 5.48 -12.86 -0.23
CA MET A 382 5.86 -12.11 0.96
C MET A 382 5.85 -12.97 2.22
N GLY A 383 4.95 -13.96 2.30
CA GLY A 383 4.75 -14.83 3.46
C GLY A 383 5.93 -15.72 3.84
N GLY A 384 6.96 -15.79 3.01
CA GLY A 384 8.23 -16.49 3.27
C GLY A 384 9.47 -15.61 3.13
N ARG A 385 9.29 -14.31 2.95
CA ARG A 385 10.38 -13.39 2.66
C ARG A 385 11.00 -12.88 3.94
N ASN A 386 12.32 -12.94 4.01
CA ASN A 386 13.08 -12.38 5.12
C ASN A 386 13.30 -10.88 4.92
N ILE A 387 13.48 -10.16 6.03
CA ILE A 387 13.96 -8.78 5.99
C ILE A 387 15.31 -8.78 5.26
N PRO A 388 15.52 -7.90 4.26
CA PRO A 388 16.77 -7.86 3.52
C PRO A 388 17.99 -7.68 4.44
N PRO A 389 19.08 -8.43 4.20
CA PRO A 389 20.31 -8.28 4.99
C PRO A 389 20.83 -6.85 4.97
N GLY A 390 21.30 -6.37 6.13
CA GLY A 390 21.86 -5.02 6.29
C GLY A 390 20.81 -3.91 6.47
N VAL A 391 19.52 -4.25 6.54
CA VAL A 391 18.48 -3.29 6.94
C VAL A 391 18.23 -3.38 8.45
N ALA A 392 18.28 -2.25 9.13
CA ALA A 392 17.96 -2.19 10.55
C ALA A 392 16.44 -2.19 10.76
N MET A 393 15.91 -3.27 11.33
CA MET A 393 14.56 -3.33 11.91
C MET A 393 14.67 -3.74 13.39
N PRO A 394 14.90 -2.78 14.30
CA PRO A 394 15.10 -3.09 15.71
C PRO A 394 13.87 -3.79 16.31
N GLY A 395 14.08 -4.97 16.91
CA GLY A 395 13.03 -5.68 17.63
C GLY A 395 11.98 -6.37 16.76
N ILE A 396 12.20 -6.48 15.44
CA ILE A 396 11.29 -7.19 14.53
C ILE A 396 12.08 -8.27 13.79
N THR A 397 11.69 -9.53 13.98
CA THR A 397 12.25 -10.68 13.26
C THR A 397 11.68 -10.79 11.84
N SER A 398 12.34 -11.58 10.99
CA SER A 398 11.83 -11.83 9.64
C SER A 398 10.48 -12.55 9.67
N GLU A 399 10.30 -13.48 10.60
CA GLU A 399 9.07 -14.23 10.81
C GLU A 399 7.92 -13.32 11.25
N GLU A 400 8.18 -12.34 12.12
CA GLU A 400 7.18 -11.34 12.53
C GLU A 400 6.82 -10.37 11.40
N PHE A 401 7.70 -10.16 10.42
CA PHE A 401 7.44 -9.31 9.27
C PHE A 401 6.67 -10.03 8.15
N GLN A 402 6.63 -11.36 8.11
CA GLN A 402 6.01 -12.12 7.01
C GLN A 402 4.48 -12.00 6.87
N PRO A 403 3.67 -11.88 7.95
CA PRO A 403 2.24 -11.64 7.81
C PRO A 403 1.99 -10.36 7.00
N ASN A 404 1.03 -10.39 6.09
CA ASN A 404 0.79 -9.29 5.17
C ASN A 404 -0.67 -9.24 4.72
N ASP A 405 -1.09 -8.12 4.14
CA ASP A 405 -2.44 -7.92 3.55
C ASP A 405 -2.51 -8.20 2.03
N GLY A 406 -1.47 -8.80 1.48
CA GLY A 406 -1.27 -9.02 0.05
C GLY A 406 -0.35 -8.02 -0.63
N ILE A 407 -0.12 -6.84 -0.02
CA ILE A 407 0.76 -5.80 -0.57
C ILE A 407 1.75 -5.29 0.47
N VAL A 408 1.33 -5.16 1.72
CA VAL A 408 2.13 -4.60 2.80
C VAL A 408 2.19 -5.58 3.96
N ASN A 409 3.39 -5.70 4.55
CA ASN A 409 3.62 -6.50 5.74
C ASN A 409 2.83 -5.91 6.93
N THR A 410 2.10 -6.71 7.69
CA THR A 410 1.16 -6.27 8.74
C THR A 410 1.85 -5.42 9.82
N VAL A 411 3.05 -5.82 10.25
CA VAL A 411 3.87 -5.07 11.22
C VAL A 411 4.34 -3.71 10.68
N SER A 412 4.38 -3.54 9.35
CA SER A 412 4.74 -2.27 8.73
C SER A 412 3.66 -1.19 8.91
N MET A 413 2.42 -1.56 9.24
CA MET A 413 1.27 -0.66 9.19
C MET A 413 0.96 0.08 10.50
N ASP A 414 1.50 -0.37 11.64
CA ASP A 414 1.16 0.23 12.93
C ASP A 414 1.77 1.63 13.16
N GLY A 415 2.80 1.99 12.40
CA GLY A 415 3.49 3.27 12.45
C GLY A 415 4.97 3.17 12.03
N PRO A 416 5.67 4.31 11.94
CA PRO A 416 7.07 4.37 11.51
C PRO A 416 8.02 3.84 12.59
N MET A 417 9.27 3.54 12.21
CA MET A 417 10.29 3.07 13.16
C MET A 417 10.80 4.18 14.09
N THR A 418 10.72 5.44 13.68
CA THR A 418 11.35 6.59 14.37
C THR A 418 10.42 7.35 15.32
N GLY A 419 9.14 6.98 15.41
CA GLY A 419 8.14 7.66 16.24
C GLY A 419 7.47 6.73 17.25
N PRO A 420 6.85 7.27 18.32
CA PRO A 420 6.13 6.46 19.28
C PRO A 420 4.87 5.87 18.65
N VAL A 421 4.77 4.54 18.67
CA VAL A 421 3.56 3.79 18.35
C VAL A 421 2.95 3.32 19.66
N ASN A 422 1.65 3.60 19.85
CA ASN A 422 0.91 3.24 21.06
C ASN A 422 -0.27 2.33 20.72
N HIS A 423 -0.30 1.15 21.33
CA HIS A 423 -1.35 0.13 21.13
C HIS A 423 -2.43 0.18 22.24
N GLY A 424 -2.41 1.22 23.08
CA GLY A 424 -3.38 1.49 24.14
C GLY A 424 -4.56 2.33 23.65
N SER A 425 -5.40 2.77 24.60
CA SER A 425 -6.60 3.55 24.27
C SER A 425 -6.30 5.05 24.16
N PHE A 426 -6.54 5.60 22.97
CA PHE A 426 -6.45 7.03 22.68
C PHE A 426 -7.41 7.83 23.57
N ALA A 427 -8.67 7.42 23.63
CA ALA A 427 -9.70 8.09 24.39
C ALA A 427 -9.39 8.09 25.90
N ALA A 428 -8.85 6.98 26.43
CA ALA A 428 -8.44 6.95 27.83
C ALA A 428 -7.31 7.95 28.11
N GLN A 429 -6.31 8.03 27.23
CA GLN A 429 -5.22 8.99 27.34
C GLN A 429 -5.74 10.43 27.23
N LEU A 430 -6.61 10.71 26.25
CA LEU A 430 -7.19 12.03 26.04
C LEU A 430 -7.99 12.49 27.27
N ALA A 431 -8.81 11.61 27.83
CA ALA A 431 -9.58 11.89 29.04
C ALA A 431 -8.69 12.13 30.27
N ALA A 432 -7.61 11.37 30.42
CA ALA A 432 -6.76 11.43 31.60
C ALA A 432 -5.72 12.56 31.57
N ARG A 433 -5.18 12.89 30.38
CA ARG A 433 -4.01 13.78 30.23
C ARG A 433 -4.21 14.93 29.24
N GLY A 434 -5.37 14.99 28.59
CA GLY A 434 -5.73 16.05 27.67
C GLY A 434 -5.04 15.99 26.30
N PRO A 435 -5.44 16.89 25.38
CA PRO A 435 -5.03 16.93 23.97
C PRO A 435 -3.51 16.89 23.73
N ALA A 436 -2.75 17.68 24.50
CA ALA A 436 -1.30 17.83 24.31
C ALA A 436 -0.50 16.55 24.55
N ASN A 437 -1.09 15.55 25.21
CA ASN A 437 -0.45 14.25 25.49
C ASN A 437 -0.96 13.13 24.54
N ALA A 438 -1.71 13.51 23.50
CA ALA A 438 -2.31 12.58 22.55
C ALA A 438 -1.93 12.89 21.08
N THR A 439 -1.27 14.02 20.81
CA THR A 439 -0.62 14.33 19.53
C THR A 439 0.82 13.79 19.48
N ALA A 440 1.46 13.80 18.31
CA ALA A 440 2.80 13.23 18.08
C ALA A 440 2.96 11.75 18.47
N ILE A 441 1.86 10.99 18.50
CA ILE A 441 1.84 9.55 18.79
C ILE A 441 0.97 8.87 17.73
N TYR A 442 1.47 7.78 17.15
CA TYR A 442 0.70 6.90 16.28
C TYR A 442 -0.15 5.95 17.14
N TRP A 443 -1.44 6.23 17.25
CA TRP A 443 -2.39 5.41 17.98
C TRP A 443 -2.85 4.24 17.10
N HIS A 444 -2.34 3.06 17.40
CA HIS A 444 -2.65 1.86 16.64
C HIS A 444 -3.99 1.26 17.09
N LEU A 445 -4.95 1.26 16.18
CA LEU A 445 -6.31 0.80 16.44
C LEU A 445 -6.46 -0.71 16.41
N GLY A 446 -5.44 -1.45 15.96
CA GLY A 446 -5.44 -2.90 15.91
C GLY A 446 -5.33 -3.46 14.50
N THR A 447 -5.31 -4.78 14.43
CA THR A 447 -5.17 -5.54 13.18
C THR A 447 -6.50 -6.12 12.74
N ASN A 448 -6.80 -5.99 11.45
CA ASN A 448 -7.90 -6.63 10.79
C ASN A 448 -7.43 -7.92 10.10
N SER A 449 -8.14 -9.03 10.29
CA SER A 449 -7.83 -10.32 9.66
C SER A 449 -8.89 -10.85 8.69
N THR A 450 -9.80 -9.99 8.20
CA THR A 450 -10.81 -10.36 7.19
C THR A 450 -10.79 -9.47 5.95
N ILE A 451 -10.05 -8.37 5.98
CA ILE A 451 -9.93 -7.38 4.92
C ILE A 451 -8.53 -7.49 4.31
N ASP A 452 -8.45 -7.70 3.00
CA ASP A 452 -7.19 -7.62 2.25
C ASP A 452 -6.87 -6.18 1.79
N HIS A 453 -5.75 -5.97 1.09
CA HIS A 453 -5.31 -4.64 0.69
C HIS A 453 -6.30 -3.88 -0.21
N ALA A 454 -6.99 -4.59 -1.11
CA ALA A 454 -7.96 -3.99 -2.03
C ALA A 454 -9.30 -3.74 -1.33
N ASP A 455 -9.68 -4.63 -0.41
CA ASP A 455 -10.90 -4.48 0.37
C ASP A 455 -10.92 -3.20 1.22
N GLN A 456 -9.76 -2.73 1.69
CA GLN A 456 -9.61 -1.52 2.51
C GLN A 456 -10.31 -0.28 1.92
N ILE A 457 -10.44 -0.23 0.60
CA ILE A 457 -11.00 0.88 -0.19
C ILE A 457 -12.26 0.47 -0.97
N GLY A 458 -12.79 -0.73 -0.72
CA GLY A 458 -13.97 -1.28 -1.39
C GLY A 458 -13.73 -1.75 -2.83
N ALA A 459 -12.49 -2.05 -3.22
CA ALA A 459 -12.17 -2.54 -4.56
C ALA A 459 -12.36 -4.06 -4.65
N PHE A 460 -13.21 -4.51 -5.57
CA PHE A 460 -13.54 -5.93 -5.80
C PHE A 460 -14.06 -6.69 -4.56
N THR A 461 -14.68 -5.94 -3.65
CA THR A 461 -15.06 -6.41 -2.33
C THR A 461 -16.43 -7.06 -2.31
N ASN A 462 -16.58 -8.14 -1.52
CA ASN A 462 -17.88 -8.74 -1.29
C ASN A 462 -18.79 -7.82 -0.44
N ARG A 463 -20.10 -8.04 -0.46
CA ARG A 463 -21.06 -7.15 0.20
C ARG A 463 -20.81 -6.98 1.71
N ILE A 464 -20.50 -8.05 2.44
CA ILE A 464 -20.30 -8.00 3.90
C ILE A 464 -19.08 -7.15 4.22
N THR A 465 -17.96 -7.43 3.55
CA THR A 465 -16.73 -6.65 3.72
C THR A 465 -16.94 -5.19 3.31
N SER A 466 -17.72 -4.92 2.26
CA SER A 466 -18.03 -3.56 1.81
C SER A 466 -18.84 -2.77 2.84
N ASP A 467 -19.82 -3.42 3.49
CA ASP A 467 -20.58 -2.80 4.57
C ASP A 467 -19.69 -2.46 5.77
N GLU A 468 -18.73 -3.34 6.12
CA GLU A 468 -17.78 -3.09 7.22
C GLU A 468 -16.75 -2.00 6.89
N VAL A 469 -16.29 -1.92 5.65
CA VAL A 469 -15.44 -0.82 5.16
C VAL A 469 -16.20 0.50 5.26
N GLN A 470 -17.49 0.52 4.90
CA GLN A 470 -18.34 1.70 5.09
C GLN A 470 -18.43 2.10 6.57
N VAL A 471 -18.63 1.14 7.48
CA VAL A 471 -18.61 1.39 8.93
C VAL A 471 -17.28 1.97 9.37
N MET A 472 -16.16 1.41 8.92
CA MET A 472 -14.82 1.89 9.24
C MET A 472 -14.64 3.37 8.87
N TYR A 473 -14.96 3.75 7.62
CA TYR A 473 -14.85 5.15 7.17
C TYR A 473 -15.81 6.09 7.93
N MET A 474 -17.03 5.65 8.25
CA MET A 474 -17.96 6.43 9.06
C MET A 474 -17.42 6.67 10.48
N LEU A 475 -16.84 5.66 11.11
CA LEU A 475 -16.24 5.78 12.44
C LEU A 475 -15.00 6.66 12.44
N PHE A 476 -14.17 6.58 11.40
CA PHE A 476 -13.02 7.48 11.25
C PHE A 476 -13.47 8.93 11.09
N ALA A 477 -14.46 9.17 10.22
CA ALA A 477 -14.99 10.51 10.01
C ALA A 477 -15.54 11.12 11.32
N GLU A 478 -16.27 10.32 12.09
CA GLU A 478 -16.76 10.74 13.41
C GLU A 478 -15.63 10.96 14.41
N LEU A 479 -14.66 10.05 14.49
CA LEU A 479 -13.53 10.15 15.41
C LEU A 479 -12.79 11.47 15.21
N VAL A 480 -12.43 11.80 13.96
CA VAL A 480 -11.61 12.98 13.65
C VAL A 480 -12.39 14.29 13.73
N ASP A 481 -13.72 14.27 13.57
CA ASP A 481 -14.54 15.48 13.67
C ASP A 481 -14.58 16.04 15.10
N HIS A 482 -14.34 15.20 16.11
CA HIS A 482 -14.30 15.62 17.51
C HIS A 482 -12.90 16.04 18.00
N LEU A 483 -11.88 16.04 17.13
CA LEU A 483 -10.49 16.36 17.48
C LEU A 483 -10.11 17.76 17.04
N GLY A 484 -9.56 18.57 17.95
CA GLY A 484 -8.91 19.85 17.63
C GLY A 484 -8.95 20.88 18.72
#